data_AF-A0AAV4ZF08-F1
#
_entry.id   AF-A0AAV4ZF08-F1
#
_cell.length_a   1.000
_cell.length_b   1.000
_cell.length_c   1.000
_cell.angle_alpha   90.00
_cell.angle_beta   90.00
_cell.angle_gamma   90.00
#
_symmetry.space_group_name_H-M   'P 1'
#
loop_
_entity.id
_entity.type
_entity.pdbx_description
1 polymer ?
#
loop_
_entity_poly.entity_id
_entity_poly.type
_entity_poly.pdbx_seq_one_letter_code
_entity_poly.pdbx_strand_id
1 'polypeptide(L)' 'MQFEYTRLKSARSPVTDAPTFRVRTLNEASRAGRRADLSHLIDRSYGYHSPRELRWHLAERLGLAPDTVRLREAAI' A
#
# COMPACT_ATOMS: atom_id res chain seq x y z
N MET A 1 -10.21 1.48 -8.55
CA MET A 1 -9.02 0.66 -8.86
C MET A 1 -8.73 -0.27 -7.71
N GLN A 2 -8.30 -1.49 -7.99
CA GLN A 2 -7.95 -2.47 -6.96
C GLN A 2 -6.45 -2.70 -6.97
N PHE A 3 -5.84 -2.69 -5.80
CA PHE A 3 -4.41 -2.90 -5.60
C PHE A 3 -4.20 -4.04 -4.61
N GLU A 4 -3.17 -4.82 -4.87
CA GLU A 4 -2.74 -5.93 -4.04
C GLU A 4 -1.36 -5.59 -3.48
N TYR A 5 -1.25 -5.51 -2.16
CA TYR A 5 0.00 -5.22 -1.49
C TYR A 5 0.47 -6.40 -0.66
N THR A 6 1.78 -6.58 -0.58
CA THR A 6 2.39 -7.58 0.29
C THR A 6 2.97 -6.90 1.51
N ARG A 7 2.48 -7.28 2.69
CA ARG A 7 2.93 -6.73 3.96
C ARG A 7 4.31 -7.26 4.34
N LEU A 8 5.19 -6.36 4.76
CA LEU A 8 6.45 -6.66 5.43
C LEU A 8 6.38 -6.12 6.85
N LYS A 9 6.63 -6.98 7.85
CA LYS A 9 6.74 -6.53 9.24
C LYS A 9 7.85 -5.47 9.34
N SER A 10 7.54 -4.34 9.97
CA SER A 10 8.48 -3.25 10.18
C SER A 10 8.67 -2.97 11.67
N ALA A 11 9.68 -2.17 11.99
CA ALA A 11 9.89 -1.66 13.34
C ALA A 11 8.71 -0.78 13.80
N ARG A 12 8.60 -0.57 15.11
CA ARG A 12 7.65 0.40 15.66
C ARG A 12 8.03 1.81 15.21
N SER A 13 7.04 2.68 15.07
CA SER A 13 7.30 4.08 14.73
C SER A 13 8.13 4.75 15.84
N PRO A 14 9.23 5.44 15.51
CA PRO A 14 10.03 6.14 16.52
C PRO A 14 9.28 7.33 17.13
N VAL A 15 8.20 7.80 16.50
CA VAL A 15 7.43 8.96 16.93
C VAL A 15 6.26 8.56 17.83
N THR A 16 5.60 7.43 17.55
CA THR A 16 4.36 7.05 18.25
C THR A 16 4.42 5.71 18.98
N ASP A 17 5.55 4.98 18.87
CA ASP A 17 5.75 3.59 19.33
C ASP A 17 4.68 2.59 18.82
N ALA A 18 3.86 2.98 17.85
CA ALA A 18 2.83 2.12 17.28
C ALA A 18 3.46 1.08 16.33
N PRO A 19 2.89 -0.13 16.24
CA PRO A 19 3.32 -1.12 15.25
C PRO A 19 3.05 -0.60 13.83
N THR A 20 4.06 -0.64 12.98
CA THR A 20 3.94 -0.26 11.56
C THR A 20 4.18 -1.45 10.64
N PHE A 21 3.89 -1.28 9.36
CA PHE A 21 4.29 -2.20 8.32
C PHE A 21 4.84 -1.47 7.11
N ARG A 22 5.77 -2.13 6.43
CA ARG A 22 6.27 -1.69 5.13
C ARG A 22 5.57 -2.48 4.03
N VAL A 23 5.51 -1.92 2.84
CA VAL A 23 4.99 -2.60 1.65
C VAL A 23 6.16 -3.14 0.85
N ARG A 24 6.21 -4.46 0.68
CA ARG A 24 7.27 -5.11 -0.13
C ARG A 24 7.01 -4.93 -1.62
N THR A 25 5.80 -5.25 -2.02
CA THR A 25 5.32 -5.15 -3.41
C THR A 25 3.93 -4.56 -3.42
N LEU A 26 3.64 -3.72 -4.40
CA LEU A 26 2.33 -3.16 -4.67
C LEU A 26 2.00 -3.40 -6.14
N ASN A 27 0.98 -4.20 -6.40
CA ASN A 27 0.54 -4.51 -7.75
C ASN A 27 -0.87 -3.99 -7.99
N GLU A 28 -1.14 -3.45 -9.17
CA GLU A 28 -2.52 -3.23 -9.60
C GLU A 28 -3.16 -4.59 -9.93
N ALA A 29 -4.30 -4.87 -9.30
CA ALA A 29 -5.13 -6.02 -9.66
C ALA A 29 -5.80 -5.73 -11.00
N SER A 30 -5.20 -6.26 -12.06
CA SER A 30 -5.67 -6.06 -13.43
C SER A 30 -7.13 -6.42 -13.62
N ARG A 31 -7.84 -5.60 -14.40
CA ARG A 31 -9.15 -5.95 -14.95
C ARG A 31 -9.06 -6.94 -16.14
N ALA A 32 -7.85 -7.23 -16.64
CA ALA A 32 -7.62 -8.04 -17.85
C ALA A 32 -6.35 -8.93 -17.81
N GLY A 33 -5.91 -9.37 -16.63
CA GLY A 33 -4.83 -10.37 -16.48
C GLY A 33 -3.38 -9.85 -16.44
N ARG A 34 -3.14 -8.54 -16.59
CA ARG A 34 -1.81 -7.92 -16.43
C ARG A 34 -1.66 -7.17 -15.11
N ARG A 35 -1.01 -7.76 -14.11
CA ARG A 35 -0.59 -7.07 -12.88
C ARG A 35 0.52 -6.07 -13.25
N ALA A 36 0.26 -4.77 -13.03
CA ALA A 36 1.29 -3.74 -13.15
C ALA A 36 1.94 -3.54 -11.77
N ASP A 37 3.28 -3.58 -11.72
CA ASP A 37 4.01 -3.26 -10.48
C ASP A 37 4.05 -1.74 -10.29
N LEU A 38 3.42 -1.29 -9.21
CA LEU A 38 3.30 0.10 -8.80
C LEU A 38 4.07 0.40 -7.51
N SER A 39 4.98 -0.50 -7.12
CA SER A 39 5.83 -0.30 -5.93
C SER A 39 6.67 0.97 -5.99
N HIS A 40 6.89 1.53 -7.19
CA HIS A 40 7.59 2.80 -7.41
C HIS A 40 6.78 4.04 -7.00
N LEU A 41 5.45 3.93 -6.85
CA LEU A 41 4.58 5.05 -6.45
C LEU A 41 4.61 5.33 -4.94
N ILE A 42 5.18 4.40 -4.16
CA ILE A 42 5.26 4.51 -2.71
C ILE A 42 6.72 4.41 -2.26
N ASP A 43 7.02 5.06 -1.14
CA ASP A 43 8.26 4.79 -0.45
C ASP A 43 8.13 3.45 0.31
N ARG A 44 8.97 2.47 -0.07
CA ARG A 44 9.03 1.15 0.56
C ARG A 44 9.71 1.16 1.93
N SER A 45 10.44 2.23 2.25
CA SER A 45 11.03 2.44 3.57
C SER A 45 10.03 3.00 4.58
N TYR A 46 8.93 3.59 4.10
CA TYR A 46 7.89 4.19 4.93
C TYR A 46 7.10 3.15 5.72
N GLY A 47 6.99 3.36 7.03
CA GLY A 47 6.23 2.51 7.94
C GLY A 47 4.78 2.99 8.06
N TYR A 48 3.87 2.33 7.34
CA TYR A 48 2.44 2.61 7.43
C TYR A 48 1.88 2.06 8.76
N HIS A 49 1.06 2.86 9.42
CA HIS A 49 0.34 2.50 10.63
C HIS A 49 -0.92 1.68 10.33
N SER A 50 -1.51 1.83 9.13
CA SER A 50 -2.70 1.08 8.76
C SER A 50 -2.87 0.94 7.23
N PRO A 51 -3.63 -0.07 6.75
CA PRO A 51 -4.01 -0.15 5.33
C PRO A 51 -4.81 1.07 4.87
N ARG A 52 -5.55 1.73 5.79
CA ARG A 52 -6.25 2.98 5.50
C ARG A 52 -5.26 4.07 5.10
N GLU A 53 -4.15 4.22 5.81
CA GLU A 53 -3.13 5.21 5.49
C GLU A 53 -2.49 4.95 4.12
N LEU A 54 -2.15 3.69 3.82
CA LEU A 54 -1.68 3.29 2.50
C LEU A 54 -2.69 3.68 1.40
N ARG A 55 -4.00 3.50 1.66
CA ARG A 55 -5.08 3.89 0.74
C ARG A 55 -5.06 5.38 0.45
N TRP A 56 -4.93 6.20 1.48
CA TRP A 56 -4.86 7.66 1.34
C TRP A 56 -3.64 8.07 0.53
N HIS A 57 -2.46 7.56 0.87
CA HIS A 57 -1.23 7.88 0.15
C HIS A 57 -1.31 7.51 -1.34
N LEU A 58 -1.87 6.33 -1.67
CA LEU A 58 -2.08 5.94 -3.06
C LEU A 58 -3.09 6.82 -3.80
N ALA A 59 -4.18 7.19 -3.12
CA ALA A 59 -5.18 8.07 -3.68
C ALA A 59 -4.58 9.44 -4.02
N GLU A 60 -3.77 10.02 -3.14
CA GLU A 60 -3.05 11.27 -3.40
C GLU A 60 -2.08 11.16 -4.57
N ARG A 61 -1.28 10.09 -4.63
CA ARG A 61 -0.30 9.87 -5.72
C ARG A 61 -0.96 9.69 -7.09
N LEU A 62 -2.15 9.09 -7.12
CA LEU A 62 -2.90 8.83 -8.36
C LEU A 62 -3.89 9.95 -8.71
N GLY A 63 -4.05 10.97 -7.86
CA GLY A 63 -5.07 12.02 -8.04
C GLY A 63 -6.50 11.50 -7.96
N LEU A 64 -6.74 10.45 -7.17
CA LEU A 64 -8.03 9.77 -7.03
C LEU A 64 -8.66 10.04 -5.66
N ALA A 65 -9.97 9.85 -5.57
CA ALA A 65 -10.65 9.82 -4.27
C ALA A 65 -10.30 8.52 -3.51
N PRO A 66 -10.02 8.55 -2.19
CA PRO A 66 -9.63 7.37 -1.42
C PRO A 66 -10.61 6.21 -1.48
N ASP A 67 -11.90 6.48 -1.65
CA ASP A 67 -12.94 5.45 -1.71
C ASP A 67 -12.94 4.68 -3.04
N THR A 68 -12.31 5.23 -4.07
CA THR A 68 -12.10 4.56 -5.36
C THR A 68 -10.89 3.61 -5.33
N VAL A 69 -10.01 3.74 -4.32
CA VAL A 69 -8.85 2.88 -4.11
C VAL A 69 -9.25 1.72 -3.20
N ARG A 70 -9.28 0.50 -3.77
CA ARG A 70 -9.49 -0.74 -3.03
C ARG A 70 -8.14 -1.40 -2.79
N LEU A 71 -7.83 -1.73 -1.55
CA LEU A 71 -6.62 -2.47 -1.18
C LEU A 71 -6.97 -3.88 -0.75
N ARG A 72 -6.15 -4.84 -1.18
CA ARG A 72 -6.14 -6.21 -0.67
C ARG A 72 -4.73 -6.58 -0.24
N GLU A 73 -4.62 -7.26 0.89
CA GLU A 73 -3.37 -7.89 1.29
C GLU A 73 -3.22 -9.20 0.53
N ALA A 74 -2.12 -9.37 -0.19
CA ALA A 74 -1.78 -10.64 -0.82
C ALA A 74 -1.22 -11.59 0.25
N ALA A 75 -1.90 -12.73 0.45
CA ALA A 75 -1.34 -13.81 1.26
C ALA A 75 -0.08 -14.33 0.57
N ILE A 76 1.04 -14.33 1.30
CA ILE A 76 2.32 -14.91 0.89
C ILE A 76 2.28 -16.40 1.20
#